data_AF-A0A380MMJ1-F1
#
_entry.id   AF-A0A380MMJ1-F1
#
_cell.length_a   1.000
_cell.length_b   1.000
_cell.length_c   1.000
_cell.angle_alpha   90.00
_cell.angle_beta   90.00
_cell.angle_gamma   90.00
#
_symmetry.space_group_name_H-M   'P 1'
#
loop_
_entity.id
_entity.type
_entity.pdbx_description
1 polymer ?
#
loop_
_entity_poly.entity_id
_entity_poly.type
_entity_poly.pdbx_seq_one_letter_code
_entity_poly.pdbx_strand_id
1 'polypeptide(L)'
;MSVFDQHKNGVAPQFADIEAQGAQMRAARQRIAEALADLAVARAFDEYQRASRAGQIEVTDLDGDWIYPLAHYAAEERQSDEALRLLNGFSHLHAQHDDVVKNYVLAAEIMQRDFGQDADALQLLQRLAQQYAEHKDVALIQQLQSRLEAQ
;
A
#
# COMPACT_ATOMS: atom_id res chain seq x y z
N MET A 1 -3.79 19.01 -61.63
CA MET A 1 -4.00 17.87 -60.72
C MET A 1 -2.92 17.97 -59.66
N SER A 2 -3.26 18.44 -58.46
CA SER A 2 -2.30 18.74 -57.39
C SER A 2 -2.14 17.52 -56.49
N VAL A 3 -0.88 17.15 -56.22
CA VAL A 3 -0.42 15.92 -55.55
C VAL A 3 -0.33 16.10 -54.03
N PHE A 4 -1.19 16.93 -53.45
CA PHE A 4 -1.08 17.35 -52.05
C PHE A 4 -2.42 17.27 -51.33
N ASP A 5 -2.93 16.06 -51.16
CA ASP A 5 -3.98 15.79 -50.17
C ASP A 5 -3.92 14.32 -49.80
N GLN A 6 -3.27 14.01 -48.66
CA GLN A 6 -3.52 12.82 -47.82
C GLN A 6 -2.36 12.61 -46.82
N HIS A 7 -2.19 13.48 -45.82
CA HIS A 7 -1.54 13.11 -44.54
C HIS A 7 -2.03 14.05 -43.42
N LYS A 8 -3.30 13.93 -43.04
CA LYS A 8 -3.82 14.47 -41.77
C LYS A 8 -4.77 13.46 -41.14
N ASN A 9 -4.25 12.31 -40.71
CA ASN A 9 -4.97 11.41 -39.83
C ASN A 9 -4.04 10.95 -38.71
N GLY A 10 -4.41 11.28 -37.47
CA GLY A 10 -4.21 10.38 -36.32
C GLY A 10 -3.02 10.61 -35.39
N VAL A 11 -2.83 11.80 -34.81
CA VAL A 11 -2.00 11.96 -33.59
C VAL A 11 -2.70 12.86 -32.56
N ALA A 12 -3.93 12.51 -32.19
CA ALA A 12 -4.63 13.13 -31.07
C ALA A 12 -5.28 12.16 -30.03
N PRO A 13 -4.90 10.87 -29.88
CA PRO A 13 -5.48 10.04 -28.82
C PRO A 13 -4.85 10.28 -27.43
N GLN A 14 -3.58 10.67 -27.35
CA GLN A 14 -2.83 10.64 -26.08
C GLN A 14 -3.37 11.58 -24.99
N PHE A 15 -3.89 12.77 -25.32
CA PHE A 15 -4.34 13.73 -24.29
C PHE A 15 -5.69 13.34 -23.67
N ALA A 16 -6.65 12.86 -24.48
CA ALA A 16 -7.95 12.43 -24.00
C ALA A 16 -7.83 11.18 -23.11
N ASP A 17 -6.91 10.27 -23.46
CA ASP A 17 -6.65 9.05 -22.68
C ASP A 17 -6.03 9.37 -21.32
N ILE A 18 -5.08 10.33 -21.26
CA ILE A 18 -4.47 10.78 -19.99
C ILE A 18 -5.49 11.47 -19.08
N GLU A 19 -6.36 12.33 -19.62
CA GLU A 19 -7.41 13.00 -18.84
C GLU A 19 -8.42 11.99 -18.28
N ALA A 20 -8.83 11.02 -19.09
CA ALA A 20 -9.73 9.95 -18.68
C ALA A 20 -9.10 9.09 -17.57
N GLN A 21 -7.83 8.72 -17.71
CA GLN A 21 -7.07 7.99 -16.68
C GLN A 21 -6.98 8.79 -15.38
N GLY A 22 -6.62 10.07 -15.46
CA GLY A 22 -6.55 10.95 -14.28
C GLY A 22 -7.91 11.18 -13.60
N ALA A 23 -9.01 11.16 -14.35
CA ALA A 23 -10.36 11.20 -13.78
C ALA A 23 -10.72 9.88 -13.07
N GLN A 24 -10.37 8.74 -13.67
CA GLN A 24 -10.61 7.42 -13.07
C GLN A 24 -9.82 7.21 -11.78
N MET A 25 -8.54 7.61 -11.75
CA MET A 25 -7.71 7.56 -10.55
C MET A 25 -8.32 8.41 -9.42
N ARG A 26 -8.72 9.65 -9.70
CA ARG A 26 -9.38 10.52 -8.71
C ARG A 26 -10.68 9.91 -8.18
N ALA A 27 -11.49 9.34 -9.06
CA ALA A 27 -12.73 8.68 -8.66
C ALA A 27 -12.49 7.41 -7.83
N ALA A 28 -11.43 6.65 -8.11
CA ALA A 28 -11.01 5.53 -7.26
C ALA A 28 -10.59 6.00 -5.87
N ARG A 29 -9.70 6.99 -5.79
CA ARG A 29 -9.26 7.58 -4.51
C ARG A 29 -10.44 8.09 -3.69
N GLN A 30 -11.39 8.78 -4.32
CA GLN A 30 -12.57 9.27 -3.62
C GLN A 30 -13.41 8.14 -3.00
N ARG A 31 -13.67 7.06 -3.75
CA ARG A 31 -14.45 5.91 -3.25
C ARG A 31 -13.75 5.21 -2.07
N ILE A 32 -12.43 5.07 -2.14
CA ILE A 32 -11.61 4.51 -1.05
C ILE A 32 -11.68 5.42 0.18
N ALA A 33 -11.47 6.73 -0.01
CA ALA A 33 -11.53 7.72 1.06
C ALA A 33 -12.87 7.73 1.78
N GLU A 34 -13.98 7.74 1.02
CA GLU A 34 -15.34 7.68 1.56
C GLU A 34 -15.58 6.38 2.35
N ALA A 35 -15.11 5.25 1.84
CA ALA A 35 -15.22 3.97 2.54
C ALA A 35 -14.45 3.95 3.86
N LEU A 36 -13.23 4.52 3.89
CA LEU A 36 -12.45 4.62 5.12
C LEU A 36 -13.07 5.62 6.11
N ALA A 37 -13.63 6.73 5.63
CA ALA A 37 -14.35 7.69 6.46
C ALA A 37 -15.61 7.07 7.11
N ASP A 38 -16.29 6.17 6.40
CA ASP A 38 -17.42 5.39 6.90
C ASP A 38 -17.01 4.22 7.80
N LEU A 39 -15.71 4.04 8.08
CA LEU A 39 -15.13 2.86 8.77
C LEU A 39 -15.42 1.52 8.05
N ALA A 40 -15.78 1.57 6.77
CA ALA A 40 -16.08 0.42 5.94
C ALA A 40 -14.81 -0.11 5.25
N VAL A 41 -13.85 -0.61 6.04
CA VAL A 41 -12.52 -1.04 5.55
C VAL A 41 -12.63 -2.15 4.49
N ALA A 42 -13.55 -3.10 4.64
CA ALA A 42 -13.81 -4.13 3.62
C ALA A 42 -14.21 -3.50 2.26
N ARG A 43 -15.12 -2.51 2.30
CA ARG A 43 -15.52 -1.76 1.09
C ARG A 43 -14.34 -1.00 0.51
N ALA A 44 -13.54 -0.34 1.36
CA ALA A 44 -12.36 0.39 0.92
C ALA A 44 -11.35 -0.53 0.21
N PHE A 45 -11.17 -1.73 0.75
CA PHE A 45 -10.29 -2.73 0.18
C PHE A 45 -10.79 -3.26 -1.16
N ASP A 46 -12.08 -3.56 -1.28
CA ASP A 46 -12.68 -3.96 -2.56
C ASP A 46 -12.55 -2.87 -3.64
N GLU A 47 -12.75 -1.61 -3.25
CA GLU A 47 -12.57 -0.44 -4.11
C GLU A 47 -11.12 -0.31 -4.60
N TYR A 48 -10.14 -0.46 -3.70
CA TYR A 48 -8.72 -0.49 -4.03
C TYR A 48 -8.40 -1.64 -5.00
N GLN A 49 -8.81 -2.87 -4.70
CA GLN A 49 -8.52 -4.02 -5.56
C GLN A 49 -9.11 -3.85 -6.96
N ARG A 50 -10.34 -3.36 -7.05
CA ARG A 50 -11.00 -3.11 -8.33
C ARG A 50 -10.26 -2.06 -9.14
N ALA A 51 -9.89 -0.94 -8.51
CA ALA A 51 -9.17 0.14 -9.17
C ALA A 51 -7.76 -0.30 -9.60
N SER A 52 -7.05 -1.04 -8.77
CA SER A 52 -5.71 -1.55 -9.06
C SER A 52 -5.72 -2.53 -10.24
N ARG A 53 -6.66 -3.50 -10.25
CA ARG A 53 -6.82 -4.44 -11.38
C ARG A 53 -7.20 -3.75 -12.69
N ALA A 54 -7.88 -2.60 -12.61
CA ALA A 54 -8.23 -1.78 -13.77
C ALA A 54 -7.09 -0.85 -14.22
N GLY A 55 -5.93 -0.86 -13.54
CA GLY A 55 -4.81 0.05 -13.83
C GLY A 55 -5.11 1.52 -13.49
N GLN A 56 -6.06 1.76 -12.58
CA GLN A 56 -6.50 3.11 -12.22
C GLN A 56 -5.73 3.69 -11.03
N ILE A 57 -5.11 2.83 -10.21
CA ILE A 57 -4.38 3.22 -9.02
C ILE A 57 -3.29 2.20 -8.70
N GLU A 58 -2.13 2.68 -8.27
CA GLU A 58 -1.06 1.87 -7.68
C GLU A 58 -0.91 2.17 -6.19
N VAL A 59 -0.14 1.35 -5.47
CA VAL A 59 0.11 1.56 -4.03
C VAL A 59 0.74 2.94 -3.78
N THR A 60 1.56 3.44 -4.70
CA THR A 60 2.20 4.76 -4.64
C THR A 60 1.22 5.93 -4.73
N ASP A 61 0.00 5.69 -5.20
CA ASP A 61 -1.04 6.71 -5.33
C ASP A 61 -1.96 6.80 -4.11
N LEU A 62 -1.81 5.87 -3.17
CA LEU A 62 -2.59 5.82 -1.92
C LEU A 62 -2.05 6.85 -0.92
N ASP A 63 -2.95 7.40 -0.10
CA ASP A 63 -2.54 8.21 1.03
C ASP A 63 -1.97 7.32 2.15
N GLY A 64 -0.98 7.83 2.88
CA GLY A 64 -0.26 7.06 3.91
C GLY A 64 -1.18 6.50 5.00
N ASP A 65 -2.20 7.26 5.39
CA ASP A 65 -3.23 6.88 6.37
C ASP A 65 -4.08 5.68 5.91
N TRP A 66 -4.10 5.37 4.61
CA TRP A 66 -4.91 4.29 4.06
C TRP A 66 -4.15 2.96 4.05
N ILE A 67 -2.81 3.00 4.10
CA ILE A 67 -1.98 1.80 3.92
C ILE A 67 -2.18 0.82 5.06
N TYR A 68 -2.07 1.27 6.31
CA TYR A 68 -2.22 0.39 7.47
C TYR A 68 -3.60 -0.32 7.50
N PRO A 69 -4.75 0.38 7.43
CA PRO A 69 -6.04 -0.30 7.50
C PRO A 69 -6.27 -1.27 6.35
N LEU A 70 -5.84 -0.93 5.12
CA LEU A 70 -5.97 -1.83 3.97
C LEU A 70 -5.06 -3.06 4.10
N ALA A 71 -3.81 -2.88 4.50
CA ALA A 71 -2.86 -3.99 4.68
C ALA A 71 -3.27 -4.91 5.83
N HIS A 72 -3.73 -4.33 6.95
CA HIS A 72 -4.25 -5.09 8.08
C HIS A 72 -5.46 -5.93 7.67
N TYR A 73 -6.42 -5.33 6.97
CA TYR A 73 -7.58 -6.07 6.47
C TYR A 73 -7.17 -7.20 5.51
N ALA A 74 -6.25 -6.94 4.58
CA ALA A 74 -5.72 -7.96 3.68
C ALA A 74 -5.08 -9.13 4.46
N ALA A 75 -4.33 -8.85 5.51
CA ALA A 75 -3.70 -9.87 6.35
C ALA A 75 -4.74 -10.72 7.11
N GLU A 76 -5.82 -10.11 7.60
CA GLU A 76 -6.93 -10.82 8.26
C GLU A 76 -7.69 -11.73 7.28
N GLU A 77 -7.87 -11.27 6.04
CA GLU A 77 -8.49 -12.03 4.94
C GLU A 77 -7.55 -13.07 4.30
N ARG A 78 -6.40 -13.36 4.91
CA ARG A 78 -5.37 -14.30 4.42
C ARG A 78 -4.81 -13.95 3.04
N GLN A 79 -4.83 -12.66 2.68
CA GLN A 79 -4.23 -12.12 1.46
C GLN A 79 -2.84 -11.54 1.77
N SER A 80 -1.97 -12.37 2.34
CA SER A 80 -0.67 -11.98 2.91
C SER A 80 0.26 -11.35 1.88
N ASP A 81 0.26 -11.82 0.64
CA ASP A 81 1.03 -11.20 -0.46
C ASP A 81 0.54 -9.80 -0.80
N GLU A 82 -0.77 -9.54 -0.72
CA GLU A 82 -1.35 -8.21 -0.92
C GLU A 82 -0.99 -7.28 0.23
N ALA A 83 -1.11 -7.78 1.46
CA ALA A 83 -0.73 -7.04 2.66
C ALA A 83 0.74 -6.61 2.59
N LEU A 84 1.66 -7.53 2.27
CA LEU A 84 3.08 -7.19 2.10
C LEU A 84 3.32 -6.21 0.95
N ARG A 85 2.57 -6.30 -0.15
CA ARG A 85 2.67 -5.34 -1.26
C ARG A 85 2.26 -3.93 -0.86
N LEU A 86 1.18 -3.79 -0.08
CA LEU A 86 0.72 -2.51 0.45
C LEU A 86 1.74 -1.89 1.42
N LEU A 87 2.39 -2.71 2.23
CA LEU A 87 3.39 -2.26 3.21
C LEU A 87 4.75 -1.95 2.57
N ASN A 88 5.06 -2.57 1.43
CA ASN A 88 6.34 -2.44 0.77
C ASN A 88 6.59 -1.00 0.29
N GLY A 89 7.78 -0.46 0.58
CA GLY A 89 8.14 0.91 0.20
C GLY A 89 7.44 2.01 0.98
N PHE A 90 6.57 1.69 1.96
CA PHE A 90 5.85 2.69 2.76
C PHE A 90 6.79 3.74 3.37
N SER A 91 7.88 3.31 4.01
CA SER A 91 8.85 4.22 4.63
C SER A 91 9.61 5.08 3.63
N HIS A 92 9.67 4.70 2.35
CA HIS A 92 10.33 5.50 1.32
C HIS A 92 9.41 6.63 0.84
N LEU A 93 8.11 6.36 0.77
CA LEU A 93 7.08 7.33 0.38
C LEU A 93 6.62 8.21 1.56
N HIS A 94 6.62 7.65 2.77
CA HIS A 94 6.00 8.20 3.98
C HIS A 94 6.92 8.04 5.20
N ALA A 95 8.19 8.43 5.08
CA ALA A 95 9.22 8.22 6.12
C ALA A 95 8.89 8.80 7.50
N GLN A 96 8.12 9.89 7.56
CA GLN A 96 7.76 10.60 8.79
C GLN A 96 6.33 10.29 9.27
N HIS A 97 5.68 9.29 8.66
CA HIS A 97 4.30 8.97 8.99
C HIS A 97 4.21 8.19 10.30
N ASP A 98 3.22 8.53 11.11
CA ASP A 98 3.02 7.95 12.45
C ASP A 98 2.90 6.42 12.44
N ASP A 99 2.29 5.87 11.38
CA ASP A 99 2.07 4.43 11.23
C ASP A 99 3.27 3.66 10.65
N VAL A 100 4.43 4.31 10.44
CA VAL A 100 5.61 3.63 9.87
C VAL A 100 6.02 2.41 10.70
N VAL A 101 6.03 2.53 12.02
CA VAL A 101 6.36 1.41 12.92
C VAL A 101 5.27 0.33 12.88
N LYS A 102 4.00 0.71 12.89
CA LYS A 102 2.87 -0.25 12.84
C LYS A 102 2.90 -1.07 11.56
N ASN A 103 3.18 -0.43 10.42
CA ASN A 103 3.30 -1.09 9.13
C ASN A 103 4.44 -2.12 9.12
N TYR A 104 5.58 -1.78 9.70
CA TYR A 104 6.70 -2.70 9.82
C TYR A 104 6.43 -3.88 10.77
N VAL A 105 5.79 -3.61 11.90
CA VAL A 105 5.39 -4.66 12.85
C VAL A 105 4.42 -5.63 12.17
N LEU A 106 3.40 -5.13 11.47
CA LEU A 106 2.47 -5.96 10.70
C LEU A 106 3.18 -6.81 9.65
N ALA A 107 4.16 -6.25 8.92
CA ALA A 107 4.95 -7.02 7.97
C ALA A 107 5.71 -8.17 8.64
N ALA A 108 6.35 -7.92 9.79
CA ALA A 108 7.07 -8.94 10.55
C ALA A 108 6.11 -10.02 11.10
N GLU A 109 4.90 -9.65 11.53
CA GLU A 109 3.88 -10.61 11.94
C GLU A 109 3.43 -11.51 10.79
N ILE A 110 3.21 -10.94 9.60
CA ILE A 110 2.86 -11.71 8.40
C ILE A 110 4.00 -12.67 8.02
N MET A 111 5.24 -12.20 8.02
CA MET A 111 6.43 -13.01 7.72
C MET A 111 6.53 -14.23 8.65
N GLN A 112 6.31 -14.03 9.95
CA GLN A 112 6.30 -15.13 10.90
C GLN A 112 5.10 -16.06 10.69
N ARG A 113 3.88 -15.50 10.78
CA ARG A 113 2.64 -16.27 10.84
C ARG A 113 2.37 -17.06 9.55
N ASP A 114 2.60 -16.44 8.40
CA ASP A 114 2.14 -16.96 7.12
C ASP A 114 3.27 -17.57 6.29
N PHE A 115 4.53 -17.19 6.56
CA PHE A 115 5.70 -17.68 5.83
C PHE A 115 6.71 -18.45 6.69
N GLY A 116 6.55 -18.50 8.02
CA GLY A 116 7.47 -19.17 8.93
C GLY A 116 8.88 -18.57 8.94
N GLN A 117 9.00 -17.29 8.59
CA GLN A 117 10.27 -16.57 8.42
C GLN A 117 10.71 -15.89 9.72
N ASP A 118 10.79 -16.63 10.82
CA ASP A 118 11.04 -16.09 12.16
C ASP A 118 12.39 -15.37 12.24
N ALA A 119 13.43 -15.95 11.63
CA ALA A 119 14.77 -15.35 11.59
C ALA A 119 14.78 -14.02 10.83
N ASP A 120 14.10 -13.94 9.68
CA ASP A 120 14.05 -12.72 8.88
C ASP A 120 13.17 -11.65 9.56
N ALA A 121 12.07 -12.06 10.19
CA ALA A 121 11.23 -11.20 11.00
C ALA A 121 12.01 -10.61 12.20
N LEU A 122 12.78 -11.44 12.92
CA LEU A 122 13.65 -10.98 14.00
C LEU A 122 14.74 -10.02 13.51
N GLN A 123 15.42 -10.33 12.40
CA GLN A 123 16.41 -9.43 11.81
C GLN A 123 15.81 -8.10 11.36
N LEU A 124 14.60 -8.11 10.80
CA LEU A 124 13.85 -6.91 10.47
C LEU A 124 13.58 -6.09 11.74
N LEU A 125 13.00 -6.71 12.76
CA LEU A 125 12.68 -6.02 14.01
C LEU A 125 13.92 -5.45 14.69
N GLN A 126 15.04 -6.18 14.73
CA GLN A 126 16.29 -5.69 15.34
C GLN A 126 16.78 -4.40 14.67
N ARG A 127 16.74 -4.34 13.33
CA ARG A 127 17.07 -3.12 12.58
C ARG A 127 16.10 -1.98 12.92
N LEU A 128 14.81 -2.28 13.00
CA LEU A 128 13.78 -1.28 13.29
C LEU A 128 13.89 -0.72 14.71
N ALA A 129 14.25 -1.55 15.70
CA ALA A 129 14.47 -1.11 17.07
C ALA A 129 15.63 -0.09 17.17
N GLN A 130 16.66 -0.23 16.33
CA GLN A 130 17.75 0.75 16.25
C GLN A 130 17.31 2.02 15.51
N GLN A 131 16.63 1.86 14.37
CA GLN A 131 16.22 2.98 13.52
C GLN A 131 15.13 3.85 14.17
N TYR A 132 14.18 3.25 14.89
CA TYR A 132 13.02 3.90 15.48
C TYR A 132 13.08 3.90 17.01
N ALA A 133 14.29 3.96 17.60
CA ALA A 133 14.49 3.91 19.05
C ALA A 133 13.73 4.99 19.82
N GLU A 134 13.55 6.17 19.22
CA GLU A 134 12.84 7.32 19.82
C GLU A 134 11.37 7.41 19.36
N HIS A 135 10.87 6.44 18.59
CA HIS A 135 9.50 6.45 18.10
C HIS A 135 8.51 6.11 19.21
N LYS A 136 7.35 6.79 19.23
CA LYS A 136 6.28 6.57 20.21
C LYS A 136 5.83 5.11 20.34
N ASP A 137 5.87 4.38 19.22
CA ASP A 137 5.43 3.00 19.11
C ASP A 137 6.59 1.97 19.15
N VAL A 138 7.80 2.35 19.56
CA VAL A 138 8.96 1.42 19.64
C VAL A 138 8.68 0.20 20.52
N ALA A 139 7.80 0.35 21.52
CA ALA A 139 7.37 -0.75 22.39
C ALA A 139 6.72 -1.91 21.61
N LEU A 140 6.03 -1.62 20.50
CA LEU A 140 5.43 -2.68 19.65
C LEU A 140 6.50 -3.56 19.01
N ILE A 141 7.61 -2.96 18.57
CA ILE A 141 8.76 -3.68 18.00
C ILE A 141 9.34 -4.63 19.05
N GLN A 142 9.58 -4.10 20.26
CA GLN A 142 10.16 -4.87 21.36
C GLN A 142 9.25 -6.01 21.81
N GLN A 143 7.94 -5.76 21.91
CA GLN A 143 6.95 -6.78 22.26
C GLN A 143 6.94 -7.92 21.25
N LEU A 144 6.94 -7.62 19.95
CA LEU A 144 6.98 -8.64 18.92
C LEU A 144 8.29 -9.42 18.94
N GLN A 145 9.43 -8.75 19.11
CA GLN A 145 10.73 -9.41 19.26
C GLN A 145 10.71 -10.43 20.40
N SER A 146 10.32 -10.01 21.60
CA SER A 146 10.27 -10.90 22.77
C SER A 146 9.31 -12.08 22.55
N ARG A 147 8.21 -11.88 21.82
CA ARG A 147 7.28 -12.97 21.46
C ARG A 147 7.90 -13.97 20.49
N LEU A 148 8.73 -13.52 19.55
CA LEU A 148 9.40 -14.39 18.58
C LEU A 148 10.59 -15.14 19.20
N GLU A 149 11.31 -14.51 20.13
CA GLU A 149 12.45 -15.14 20.83
C GLU A 149 12.03 -16.20 21.86
N ALA A 150 10.78 -16.16 22.33
CA ALA A 150 10.24 -17.07 23.34
C ALA A 150 9.63 -18.38 22.78
N GLN A 151 9.64 -18.56 21.46
CA GLN A 151 9.12 -19.76 20.77
C GLN A 151 10.19 -20.85 20.68
#